data_AF-A0A7W0XAF5-F1
#
_entry.id   AF-A0A7W0XAF5-F1
#
_cell.length_a   1.000
_cell.length_b   1.000
_cell.length_c   1.000
_cell.angle_alpha   90.00
_cell.angle_beta   90.00
_cell.angle_gamma   90.00
#
_symmetry.space_group_name_H-M   'P 1'
#
loop_
_entity.id
_entity.type
_entity.pdbx_description
1 polymer ?
#
loop_
_entity_poly.entity_id
_entity_poly.type
_entity_poly.pdbx_seq_one_letter_code
_entity_poly.pdbx_strand_id
1 'polypeptide(L)'
;MGTETDAGVYATAVRPGLRTRVAGPLARRARAKRRRLYLDLMRPAAGESVLDVGCGSVGLATLGVPGRVTGVDHGDRPGYPGERFVRADARSLPFGDAEFAVAYSNSLVEHLPP
;
A
#
# COMPACT_ATOMS: atom_id res chain seq x y z
N MET A 1 14.53 -35.91 6.12
CA MET A 1 13.08 -35.64 6.24
C MET A 1 12.86 -35.00 7.60
N GLY A 2 12.99 -33.68 7.64
CA GLY A 2 12.77 -32.86 8.83
C GLY A 2 12.20 -31.55 8.34
N THR A 3 10.88 -31.42 8.39
CA THR A 3 10.16 -30.21 8.01
C THR A 3 10.07 -29.32 9.24
N GLU A 4 11.01 -28.38 9.29
CA GLU A 4 10.95 -27.18 10.10
C GLU A 4 9.97 -26.22 9.41
N THR A 5 8.83 -25.95 10.06
CA THR A 5 7.89 -24.92 9.59
C THR A 5 7.75 -23.85 10.67
N ASP A 6 8.45 -22.75 10.39
CA ASP A 6 8.44 -21.44 11.01
C ASP A 6 7.01 -20.91 11.27
N ALA A 7 6.63 -20.90 12.55
CA ALA A 7 5.40 -20.31 13.07
C ALA A 7 5.62 -18.83 13.45
N GLY A 8 6.29 -18.07 12.57
CA GLY A 8 6.76 -16.70 12.80
C GLY A 8 5.86 -15.57 12.30
N VAL A 9 4.57 -15.81 12.05
CA VAL A 9 3.63 -14.75 11.65
C VAL A 9 2.38 -14.87 12.53
N TYR A 10 2.01 -13.78 13.22
CA TYR A 10 0.87 -13.59 14.15
C TYR A 10 1.12 -13.56 15.67
N ALA A 11 2.37 -13.49 16.14
CA ALA A 11 2.66 -13.36 17.57
C ALA A 11 2.81 -11.91 18.09
N THR A 12 2.16 -10.88 17.51
CA THR A 12 1.97 -9.57 18.18
C THR A 12 0.73 -8.84 17.67
N ALA A 13 -0.44 -9.46 17.74
CA ALA A 13 -1.71 -8.72 17.77
C ALA A 13 -2.46 -9.17 19.02
N VAL A 14 -2.12 -8.53 20.15
CA VAL A 14 -2.84 -8.61 21.40
C VAL A 14 -4.34 -8.46 21.10
N ARG A 15 -5.12 -9.48 21.50
CA ARG A 15 -6.59 -9.57 21.62
C ARG A 15 -7.35 -8.29 21.22
N PRO A 16 -8.37 -8.31 20.33
CA PRO A 16 -9.06 -7.11 19.87
C PRO A 16 -9.83 -6.45 21.03
N GLY A 17 -9.13 -5.59 21.76
CA GLY A 17 -9.67 -4.81 22.86
C GLY A 17 -10.51 -3.65 22.37
N LEU A 18 -11.23 -3.03 23.29
CA LEU A 18 -12.04 -1.81 23.09
C LEU A 18 -11.32 -0.72 22.26
N ARG A 19 -9.98 -0.66 22.35
CA ARG A 19 -9.10 0.24 21.58
C ARG A 19 -9.20 0.07 20.06
N THR A 20 -9.32 -1.17 19.57
CA THR A 20 -9.46 -1.45 18.12
C THR A 20 -10.79 -0.94 17.57
N ARG A 21 -11.85 -0.98 18.39
CA ARG A 21 -13.19 -0.49 18.01
C ARG A 21 -13.25 1.05 17.91
N VAL A 22 -12.50 1.76 18.74
CA VAL A 22 -12.40 3.23 18.71
C VAL A 22 -11.40 3.74 17.66
N ALA A 23 -10.39 2.94 17.31
CA ALA A 23 -9.43 3.27 16.23
C ALA A 23 -10.06 3.25 14.82
N GLY A 24 -11.12 2.45 14.61
CA GLY A 24 -11.78 2.30 13.31
C GLY A 24 -12.26 3.62 12.67
N PRO A 25 -13.03 4.47 13.39
CA PRO A 25 -13.45 5.77 12.89
C PRO A 25 -12.31 6.72 12.53
N LEU A 26 -11.23 6.74 13.33
CA LEU A 26 -10.05 7.57 13.04
C LEU A 26 -9.32 7.07 11.80
N ALA A 27 -9.12 5.76 11.67
CA ALA A 27 -8.52 5.16 10.49
C ALA A 27 -9.34 5.45 9.22
N ARG A 28 -10.67 5.38 9.30
CA ARG A 28 -11.56 5.74 8.18
C ARG A 28 -11.43 7.22 7.80
N ARG A 29 -11.40 8.13 8.78
CA ARG A 29 -11.21 9.56 8.52
C ARG A 29 -9.84 9.85 7.90
N ALA A 30 -8.78 9.20 8.37
CA ALA A 30 -7.45 9.32 7.79
C ALA A 30 -7.41 8.83 6.33
N ARG A 31 -8.01 7.67 6.04
CA ARG A 31 -8.16 7.16 4.67
C ARG A 31 -8.93 8.12 3.76
N ALA A 32 -10.05 8.65 4.23
CA ALA A 32 -10.85 9.63 3.49
C ALA A 32 -10.07 10.93 3.23
N LYS A 33 -9.30 11.42 4.21
CA LYS A 33 -8.44 12.60 4.06
C LYS A 33 -7.34 12.34 3.03
N ARG A 34 -6.64 11.20 3.09
CA ARG A 34 -5.61 10.83 2.10
C ARG A 34 -6.19 10.74 0.70
N ARG A 35 -7.33 10.05 0.54
CA ARG A 35 -8.02 9.95 -0.75
C ARG A 35 -8.33 11.33 -1.32
N ARG A 36 -8.89 12.23 -0.51
CA ARG A 36 -9.19 13.61 -0.93
C ARG A 36 -7.92 14.34 -1.38
N LEU A 37 -6.86 14.32 -0.56
CA LEU A 37 -5.60 14.99 -0.91
C LEU A 37 -4.99 14.45 -2.21
N TYR A 38 -5.02 13.14 -2.42
CA TYR A 38 -4.56 12.54 -3.67
C TYR A 38 -5.35 13.06 -4.88
N LEU A 39 -6.68 13.10 -4.79
CA LEU A 39 -7.54 13.61 -5.87
C LEU A 39 -7.30 15.10 -6.15
N ASP A 40 -7.13 15.91 -5.10
CA ASP A 40 -6.99 17.35 -5.22
C ASP A 40 -5.62 17.76 -5.80
N LEU A 41 -4.55 17.06 -5.38
CA LEU A 41 -3.17 17.37 -5.73
C LEU A 41 -2.74 16.73 -7.04
N MET A 42 -3.02 15.44 -7.23
CA MET A 42 -2.56 14.70 -8.41
C MET A 42 -3.55 14.79 -9.57
N ARG A 43 -4.84 15.02 -9.29
CA ARG A 43 -5.92 15.12 -10.29
C ARG A 43 -5.85 14.04 -11.38
N PRO A 44 -5.68 12.76 -11.03
CA PRO A 44 -5.47 11.71 -12.02
C PRO A 44 -6.71 11.52 -12.87
N ALA A 45 -6.50 11.30 -14.16
CA ALA A 45 -7.54 10.94 -15.10
C ALA A 45 -8.03 9.50 -14.85
N ALA A 46 -9.26 9.21 -15.27
CA ALA A 46 -9.76 7.84 -15.25
C ALA A 46 -8.89 6.96 -16.16
N GLY A 47 -8.38 5.85 -15.62
CA GLY A 47 -7.56 4.89 -16.38
C GLY A 47 -6.07 5.24 -16.50
N GLU A 48 -5.61 6.38 -15.99
CA GLU A 48 -4.18 6.71 -15.97
C GLU A 48 -3.35 5.68 -15.18
N SER A 49 -2.11 5.45 -15.60
CA SER A 49 -1.19 4.55 -14.92
C SER A 49 -0.67 5.19 -13.62
N VAL A 50 -0.87 4.49 -12.51
CA VAL A 50 -0.45 4.94 -11.18
C VAL A 50 0.42 3.88 -10.54
N LEU A 51 1.57 4.29 -10.02
CA LEU A 51 2.43 3.46 -9.19
C LEU A 51 2.24 3.82 -7.72
N ASP A 52 1.88 2.84 -6.88
CA ASP A 52 1.81 2.97 -5.42
C ASP A 52 3.01 2.24 -4.78
N VAL A 53 4.04 3.01 -4.38
CA VAL A 53 5.29 2.49 -3.83
C VAL A 53 5.19 2.37 -2.32
N GLY A 54 5.37 1.15 -1.80
CA GLY A 54 5.11 0.84 -0.40
C GLY A 54 3.62 0.63 -0.13
N CYS A 55 2.91 -0.04 -1.04
CA CYS A 55 1.44 -0.06 -1.04
C CYS A 55 0.82 -0.72 0.21
N GLY A 56 1.55 -1.57 0.94
CA GLY A 56 1.03 -2.24 2.13
C GLY A 56 -0.26 -3.03 1.86
N SER A 57 -1.06 -3.25 2.91
CA SER A 57 -2.37 -3.92 2.82
C SER A 57 -3.55 -2.94 2.64
N VAL A 58 -3.32 -1.65 2.88
CA VAL A 58 -4.34 -0.58 2.88
C VAL A 58 -3.86 0.64 2.08
N GLY A 59 -3.13 0.37 1.01
CA GLY A 59 -2.59 1.35 0.07
C GLY A 59 -3.64 2.04 -0.79
N LEU A 60 -3.16 2.81 -1.75
CA LEU A 60 -3.95 3.68 -2.60
C LEU A 60 -5.06 2.93 -3.34
N ALA A 61 -4.80 1.70 -3.80
CA ALA A 61 -5.78 0.84 -4.47
C ALA A 61 -7.04 0.57 -3.61
N THR A 62 -6.90 0.50 -2.28
CA THR A 62 -8.04 0.30 -1.38
C THR A 62 -8.89 1.55 -1.17
N LEU A 63 -8.43 2.71 -1.62
CA LEU A 63 -9.10 4.00 -1.43
C LEU A 63 -10.10 4.32 -2.56
N GLY A 64 -10.23 3.48 -3.58
CA GLY A 64 -11.15 3.72 -4.70
C GLY A 64 -10.85 5.03 -5.42
N VAL A 65 -9.58 5.22 -5.76
CA VAL A 65 -9.12 6.35 -6.58
C VAL A 65 -9.27 6.01 -8.06
N PRO A 66 -9.51 7.01 -8.94
CA PRO A 66 -9.47 6.76 -10.37
C PRO A 66 -8.02 6.47 -10.81
N GLY A 67 -7.86 5.54 -11.73
CA GLY A 67 -6.57 5.11 -12.26
C GLY A 67 -6.34 3.60 -12.20
N ARG A 68 -5.37 3.14 -12.99
CA ARG A 68 -4.89 1.76 -13.03
C ARG A 68 -3.70 1.64 -12.07
N VAL A 69 -4.00 1.26 -10.84
CA VAL A 69 -3.01 1.25 -9.74
C VAL A 69 -2.17 -0.03 -9.78
N THR A 70 -0.88 0.11 -10.05
CA THR A 70 0.13 -0.92 -9.81
C THR A 70 0.74 -0.70 -8.43
N GLY A 71 0.68 -1.71 -7.56
CA GLY A 71 1.27 -1.66 -6.22
C GLY A 71 2.65 -2.29 -6.18
N VAL A 72 3.56 -1.69 -5.42
CA VAL A 72 4.88 -2.23 -5.11
C VAL A 72 5.07 -2.31 -3.62
N ASP A 73 5.57 -3.44 -3.15
CA ASP A 73 6.01 -3.61 -1.76
C ASP A 73 7.10 -4.67 -1.66
N HIS A 74 7.94 -4.58 -0.63
CA HIS A 74 8.95 -5.60 -0.35
C HIS A 74 8.31 -6.93 0.08
N GLY A 75 7.20 -6.85 0.82
CA GLY A 75 6.45 -8.00 1.29
C GLY A 75 5.40 -8.44 0.29
N ASP A 76 5.11 -9.73 0.23
CA ASP A 76 4.06 -10.25 -0.66
C ASP A 76 2.67 -9.73 -0.27
N ARG A 77 1.78 -9.58 -1.26
CA ARG A 77 0.41 -9.05 -1.11
C ARG A 77 -0.58 -9.93 -1.86
N PRO A 78 -0.86 -11.15 -1.36
CA PRO A 78 -1.90 -12.00 -1.95
C PRO A 78 -3.25 -11.28 -1.92
N GLY A 79 -3.96 -11.29 -3.05
CA GLY A 79 -5.26 -10.62 -3.18
C GLY A 79 -5.18 -9.08 -3.27
N TYR A 80 -4.04 -8.54 -3.72
CA TYR A 80 -3.91 -7.10 -3.96
C TYR A 80 -5.07 -6.55 -4.82
N PRO A 81 -5.76 -5.48 -4.40
CA PRO A 81 -7.00 -5.01 -5.03
C PRO A 81 -6.78 -4.07 -6.23
N GLY A 82 -5.53 -3.67 -6.49
CA GLY A 82 -5.20 -2.87 -7.67
C GLY A 82 -5.08 -3.75 -8.92
N GLU A 83 -4.69 -3.14 -10.03
CA GLU A 83 -4.57 -3.83 -11.31
C GLU A 83 -3.44 -4.87 -11.31
N ARG A 84 -2.31 -4.50 -10.72
CA ARG A 84 -1.11 -5.32 -10.69
C ARG A 84 -0.38 -5.13 -9.38
N PHE A 85 0.21 -6.21 -8.87
CA PHE A 85 1.15 -6.16 -7.77
C PHE A 85 2.55 -6.61 -8.23
N VAL A 86 3.58 -5.94 -7.72
CA VAL A 86 4.98 -6.28 -7.98
C VAL A 86 5.73 -6.29 -6.65
N ARG A 87 6.31 -7.45 -6.29
CA ARG A 87 7.21 -7.53 -5.14
C ARG A 87 8.58 -7.00 -5.51
N ALA A 88 9.01 -5.86 -4.96
CA ALA A 88 10.29 -5.25 -5.25
C ALA A 88 10.79 -4.34 -4.11
N ASP A 89 12.09 -4.05 -4.11
CA ASP A 89 12.68 -3.01 -3.26
C ASP A 89 12.37 -1.63 -3.85
N ALA A 90 11.86 -0.71 -3.02
CA ALA A 90 11.52 0.64 -3.44
C ALA A 90 12.73 1.48 -3.94
N ARG A 91 13.95 1.10 -3.56
CA ARG A 91 15.20 1.76 -3.99
C ARG A 91 15.68 1.29 -5.36
N SER A 92 15.12 0.19 -5.87
CA SER A 92 15.49 -0.42 -7.15
C SER A 92 14.25 -0.97 -7.84
N LEU A 93 13.41 -0.05 -8.33
CA LEU A 93 12.15 -0.38 -8.98
C LEU A 93 12.37 -1.03 -10.36
N PRO A 94 11.62 -2.09 -10.71
CA PRO A 94 11.77 -2.82 -11.97
C PRO A 94 10.92 -2.20 -13.10
N PHE A 95 10.94 -0.87 -13.22
CA PHE A 95 10.17 -0.12 -14.20
C PHE A 95 11.08 0.80 -15.00
N GLY A 96 10.65 1.17 -16.20
CA GLY A 96 11.33 2.19 -16.99
C GLY A 96 11.10 3.60 -16.46
N ASP A 97 11.93 4.52 -16.92
CA ASP A 97 11.74 5.95 -16.66
C ASP A 97 10.40 6.42 -17.23
N ALA A 98 9.66 7.21 -16.44
CA ALA A 98 8.37 7.77 -16.81
C ALA A 98 7.30 6.75 -17.29
N GLU A 99 7.40 5.48 -16.87
CA GLU A 99 6.43 4.44 -17.23
C GLU A 99 5.02 4.70 -16.64
N PHE A 100 4.95 5.46 -15.55
CA PHE A 100 3.70 5.83 -14.86
C PHE A 100 3.45 7.32 -14.93
N ALA A 101 2.20 7.72 -15.19
CA ALA A 101 1.78 9.11 -15.15
C ALA A 101 1.88 9.69 -13.72
N VAL A 102 1.61 8.85 -12.70
CA VAL A 102 1.69 9.22 -11.29
C VAL A 102 2.49 8.19 -10.51
N ALA A 103 3.47 8.66 -9.73
CA ALA A 103 4.09 7.91 -8.66
C ALA A 103 3.60 8.43 -7.31
N TYR A 104 3.06 7.54 -6.50
CA TYR A 104 2.55 7.81 -5.16
C TYR A 104 3.32 6.99 -4.14
N SER A 105 3.67 7.61 -3.01
CA SER A 105 4.19 6.91 -1.86
C SER A 105 3.68 7.60 -0.60
N ASN A 106 3.34 6.80 0.42
CA ASN A 106 2.87 7.31 1.69
C ASN A 106 3.38 6.44 2.83
N SER A 107 4.10 7.06 3.76
CA SER A 107 4.70 6.38 4.91
C SER A 107 5.62 5.21 4.54
N LEU A 108 6.52 5.44 3.59
CA LEU A 108 7.51 4.47 3.13
C LEU A 108 8.93 4.87 3.52
N VAL A 109 9.31 6.13 3.31
CA VAL A 109 10.70 6.58 3.43
C VAL A 109 11.25 6.39 4.84
N GLU A 110 10.41 6.47 5.86
CA GLU A 110 10.75 6.20 7.26
C GLU A 110 11.11 4.74 7.56
N HIS A 111 10.81 3.83 6.63
CA HIS A 111 11.09 2.40 6.74
C HIS A 111 12.29 1.96 5.90
N LEU A 112 12.91 2.89 5.16
CA LEU A 112 14.12 2.59 4.42
C LEU A 112 15.32 2.55 5.37
N PRO A 113 16.27 1.62 5.16
CA PRO A 113 17.55 1.68 5.84
C PRO A 113 18.30 2.97 5.42
N PRO A 114 19.16 3.51 6.29
CA PRO A 114 19.97 4.69 6.00
C PRO A 114 20.94 4.49 4.83
#